data_AF-A0A1F9TVK2-F1
#
_entry.id   AF-A0A1F9TVK2-F1
#
_cell.length_a   1.000
_cell.length_b   1.000
_cell.length_c   1.000
_cell.angle_alpha   90.00
_cell.angle_beta   90.00
_cell.angle_gamma   90.00
#
_symmetry.space_group_name_H-M   'P 1'
#
loop_
_entity.id
_entity.type
_entity.pdbx_description
1 polymer ?
#
loop_
_entity_poly.entity_id
_entity_poly.type
_entity_poly.pdbx_seq_one_letter_code
_entity_poly.pdbx_strand_id
1 'polypeptide(L)'
;MKMRVMLAGLMASFLAQGAGWGEVVVGRAVFSGGTLVLQDSLIDDFRDTENINSMGGNIGDFSNEGASHFISYSSTDFHNAANSLISRFSVPLSTSFAGIYFIFGTGAVAAPHDFSRFRRLSLWVRSDAGAPARVKVELVDNSGIHSAYIPDYASPPAPPINNTWQNYTLDFSTFTAGLNAAALQQFNIVYENSQIGRNAQGTVYYDDVEFVQ
;
A
#
# COMPACT_ATOMS: atom_id res chain seq x y z
N MET A 1 6.03 25.62 -45.38
CA MET A 1 6.95 24.64 -44.76
C MET A 1 6.10 23.70 -43.90
N LYS A 2 5.77 22.52 -44.42
CA LYS A 2 4.95 21.51 -43.74
C LYS A 2 5.86 20.66 -42.86
N MET A 3 5.63 20.68 -41.55
CA MET A 3 6.34 19.85 -40.59
C MET A 3 5.77 18.42 -40.67
N ARG A 4 6.50 17.52 -41.34
CA ARG A 4 6.27 16.08 -41.26
C ARG A 4 6.87 15.59 -39.94
N VAL A 5 6.03 15.36 -38.93
CA VAL A 5 6.41 14.51 -37.81
C VAL A 5 6.26 13.07 -38.30
N MET A 6 7.38 12.39 -38.54
CA MET A 6 7.38 10.95 -38.72
C MET A 6 6.95 10.34 -37.38
N LEU A 7 5.74 9.78 -37.36
CA LEU A 7 5.27 8.91 -36.30
C LEU A 7 6.04 7.58 -36.44
N ALA A 8 7.27 7.54 -35.93
CA ALA A 8 7.93 6.28 -35.63
C ALA A 8 7.21 5.71 -34.41
N GLY A 9 6.41 4.67 -34.63
CA GLY A 9 5.74 3.95 -33.57
C GLY A 9 6.76 3.45 -32.55
N LEU A 10 6.71 4.00 -31.35
CA LEU A 10 7.34 3.38 -30.19
C LEU A 10 6.24 2.63 -29.46
N MET A 11 6.05 1.36 -29.86
CA MET A 11 5.49 0.37 -28.95
C MET A 11 6.45 0.29 -27.76
N ALA A 12 5.95 0.46 -26.55
CA ALA A 12 6.62 -0.08 -25.38
C ALA A 12 6.46 -1.61 -25.44
N SER A 13 7.20 -2.26 -26.33
CA SER A 13 7.50 -3.69 -26.25
C SER A 13 8.95 -3.80 -25.82
N PHE A 14 9.16 -4.18 -24.56
CA PHE A 14 10.46 -4.58 -24.06
C PHE A 14 10.79 -5.95 -24.67
N LEU A 15 11.51 -5.96 -25.80
CA LEU A 15 12.11 -7.17 -26.35
C LEU A 15 13.51 -7.34 -25.77
N ALA A 16 13.63 -8.16 -24.73
CA ALA A 16 14.84 -8.91 -24.45
C ALA A 16 14.53 -10.39 -24.67
N GLN A 17 15.11 -10.96 -25.73
CA GLN A 17 15.14 -12.40 -25.94
C GLN A 17 16.14 -13.01 -24.95
N GLY A 18 15.67 -14.02 -24.21
CA GLY A 18 16.53 -15.01 -23.53
C GLY A 18 16.74 -14.75 -22.04
N ALA A 19 16.26 -15.70 -21.23
CA ALA A 19 16.28 -15.77 -19.76
C ALA A 19 15.20 -14.93 -19.07
N GLY A 20 14.31 -15.61 -18.33
CA GLY A 20 13.13 -15.04 -17.72
C GLY A 20 13.43 -13.93 -16.74
N TRP A 21 12.83 -12.77 -16.99
CA TRP A 21 12.67 -11.68 -16.05
C TRP A 21 11.24 -11.17 -16.23
N GLY A 22 10.46 -11.22 -15.15
CA GLY A 22 9.06 -10.79 -15.14
C GLY A 22 8.92 -9.33 -15.54
N GLU A 23 7.76 -8.99 -16.10
CA GLU A 23 7.35 -7.61 -16.31
C GLU A 23 7.21 -6.93 -14.93
N VAL A 24 8.08 -5.96 -14.64
CA VAL A 24 7.97 -5.14 -13.42
C VAL A 24 7.07 -3.95 -13.76
N VAL A 25 5.79 -4.03 -13.39
CA VAL A 25 4.85 -2.91 -13.51
C VAL A 25 5.02 -2.02 -12.28
N VAL A 26 5.71 -0.88 -12.43
CA VAL A 26 5.95 0.09 -11.34
C VAL A 26 4.81 1.12 -11.21
N GLY A 27 3.77 1.01 -12.04
CA GLY A 27 2.61 1.91 -12.08
C GLY A 27 2.11 2.20 -13.51
N ARG A 28 1.09 3.06 -13.61
CA ARG A 28 0.45 3.56 -14.82
C ARG A 28 1.13 4.85 -15.26
N ALA A 29 1.52 4.91 -16.54
CA ALA A 29 2.09 6.10 -17.15
C ALA A 29 1.10 6.75 -18.14
N VAL A 30 1.04 8.08 -18.14
CA VAL A 30 0.20 8.88 -19.06
C VAL A 30 1.05 9.89 -19.81
N PHE A 31 0.71 10.15 -21.07
CA PHE A 31 1.31 11.23 -21.83
C PHE A 31 0.58 12.54 -21.53
N SER A 32 1.30 13.53 -20.99
CA SER A 32 0.78 14.87 -20.71
C SER A 32 1.76 15.92 -21.24
N GLY A 33 1.27 16.82 -22.10
CA GLY A 33 2.09 17.91 -22.65
C GLY A 33 3.35 17.47 -23.40
N GLY A 34 3.35 16.28 -24.01
CA GLY A 34 4.51 15.73 -24.71
C GLY A 34 5.54 15.00 -23.82
N THR A 35 5.26 14.85 -22.52
CA THR A 35 6.10 14.12 -21.56
C THR A 35 5.36 12.89 -21.02
N LEU A 36 6.08 11.79 -20.84
CA LEU A 36 5.57 10.61 -20.13
C LEU A 36 5.68 10.85 -18.62
N VAL A 37 4.56 10.80 -17.91
CA VAL A 37 4.48 11.01 -16.47
C VAL A 37 3.85 9.79 -15.82
N LEU A 38 4.45 9.30 -14.74
CA LEU A 38 3.86 8.24 -13.90
C LEU A 38 2.76 8.85 -13.03
N GLN A 39 1.55 8.29 -13.13
CA GLN A 39 0.34 8.76 -12.46
C GLN A 39 0.22 8.19 -11.05
N ASP A 40 0.66 6.96 -10.88
CA ASP A 40 0.71 6.23 -9.63
C ASP A 40 2.08 5.54 -9.47
N SER A 41 2.35 5.05 -8.27
CA SER A 41 3.47 4.17 -7.96
C SER A 41 2.91 2.99 -7.19
N LEU A 42 2.92 1.82 -7.82
CA LEU A 42 2.47 0.59 -7.20
C LEU A 42 3.43 0.22 -6.07
N ILE A 43 2.95 0.23 -4.82
CA ILE A 43 3.70 -0.34 -3.69
C ILE A 43 3.60 -1.85 -3.76
N ASP A 44 2.39 -2.39 -3.94
CA ASP A 44 2.16 -3.82 -4.07
C ASP A 44 0.77 -4.16 -4.64
N ASP A 45 0.69 -5.18 -5.50
CA ASP A 45 -0.57 -5.81 -5.96
C ASP A 45 -0.67 -7.30 -5.54
N PHE A 46 0.31 -7.77 -4.75
CA PHE A 46 0.41 -9.11 -4.16
C PHE A 46 0.37 -10.28 -5.14
N ARG A 47 0.54 -10.02 -6.45
CA ARG A 47 0.39 -11.03 -7.49
C ARG A 47 1.38 -12.17 -7.38
N ASP A 48 2.60 -11.88 -6.93
CA ASP A 48 3.69 -12.85 -6.82
C ASP A 48 3.62 -13.69 -5.54
N THR A 49 2.80 -13.30 -4.56
CA THR A 49 2.69 -13.93 -3.23
C THR A 49 4.01 -13.97 -2.46
N GLU A 50 4.96 -13.13 -2.85
CA GLU A 50 6.24 -13.02 -2.18
C GLU A 50 6.16 -11.96 -1.09
N ASN A 51 6.96 -12.13 -0.03
CA ASN A 51 7.11 -11.12 1.01
C ASN A 51 8.01 -9.97 0.55
N ILE A 52 7.92 -9.58 -0.72
CA ILE A 52 8.72 -8.51 -1.33
C ILE A 52 7.76 -7.58 -2.04
N ASN A 53 7.84 -6.29 -1.75
CA ASN A 53 6.99 -5.30 -2.41
C ASN A 53 7.67 -4.75 -3.68
N SER A 54 6.89 -4.03 -4.49
CA SER A 54 7.36 -3.46 -5.76
C SER A 54 8.46 -2.39 -5.61
N MET A 55 8.73 -1.93 -4.38
CA MET A 55 9.85 -1.05 -4.04
C MET A 55 11.10 -1.83 -3.58
N GLY A 56 11.13 -3.16 -3.77
CA GLY A 56 12.27 -4.05 -3.58
C GLY A 56 12.55 -4.52 -2.14
N GLY A 57 11.83 -3.99 -1.15
CA GLY A 57 12.02 -4.35 0.25
C GLY A 57 11.01 -5.37 0.77
N ASN A 58 11.19 -5.79 2.02
CA ASN A 58 10.45 -6.88 2.62
C ASN A 58 9.06 -6.46 3.12
N ILE A 59 8.13 -7.40 3.06
CA ILE A 59 6.83 -7.35 3.75
C ILE A 59 6.91 -8.29 4.94
N GLY A 60 6.43 -7.90 6.11
CA GLY A 60 6.46 -8.78 7.26
C GLY A 60 5.61 -8.33 8.44
N ASP A 61 5.44 -9.24 9.38
CA ASP A 61 4.60 -9.05 10.56
C ASP A 61 5.39 -8.38 11.70
N PHE A 62 4.67 -7.65 12.55
CA PHE A 62 5.17 -7.23 13.85
C PHE A 62 4.05 -7.26 14.89
N SER A 63 4.42 -7.44 16.16
CA SER A 63 3.49 -7.34 17.28
C SER A 63 4.21 -6.97 18.58
N ASN A 64 3.44 -6.53 19.56
CA ASN A 64 3.92 -6.37 20.94
C ASN A 64 3.27 -7.40 21.89
N GLU A 65 3.49 -7.21 23.19
CA GLU A 65 3.04 -8.14 24.23
C GLU A 65 1.54 -8.47 24.15
N GLY A 66 1.24 -9.76 24.10
CA GLY A 66 -0.13 -10.29 24.05
C GLY A 66 -0.81 -10.19 22.68
N ALA A 67 -0.20 -9.53 21.70
CA ALA A 67 -0.72 -9.42 20.35
C ALA A 67 -0.07 -10.40 19.37
N SER A 68 -0.80 -10.75 18.31
CA SER A 68 -0.30 -11.54 17.19
C SER A 68 -0.79 -11.01 15.86
N HIS A 69 0.02 -11.24 14.83
CA HIS A 69 -0.28 -10.94 13.44
C HIS A 69 0.25 -12.06 12.55
N PHE A 70 -0.47 -12.37 11.47
CA PHE A 70 -0.07 -13.35 10.46
C PHE A 70 -0.44 -12.88 9.06
N ILE A 71 0.55 -12.81 8.18
CA ILE A 71 0.42 -12.61 6.74
C ILE A 71 0.21 -13.94 6.03
N SER A 72 -0.67 -13.93 5.04
CA SER A 72 -0.80 -14.97 4.01
C SER A 72 -1.44 -14.35 2.77
N TYR A 73 -1.70 -15.12 1.72
CA TYR A 73 -2.26 -14.62 0.47
C TYR A 73 -3.52 -15.39 0.09
N SER A 74 -4.48 -14.70 -0.55
CA SER A 74 -5.71 -15.33 -1.07
C SER A 74 -5.74 -15.25 -2.60
N SER A 75 -5.84 -16.40 -3.25
CA SER A 75 -6.06 -16.49 -4.70
C SER A 75 -7.55 -16.54 -5.09
N THR A 76 -8.46 -16.40 -4.14
CA THR A 76 -9.92 -16.45 -4.35
C THR A 76 -10.63 -15.18 -3.94
N ASP A 77 -9.99 -14.37 -3.09
CA ASP A 77 -10.53 -13.13 -2.56
C ASP A 77 -9.57 -12.01 -2.87
N PHE A 78 -9.62 -11.51 -4.10
CA PHE A 78 -8.80 -10.40 -4.59
C PHE A 78 -9.67 -9.36 -5.29
N HIS A 79 -9.16 -8.14 -5.44
CA HIS A 79 -9.85 -7.06 -6.13
C HIS A 79 -9.52 -7.07 -7.63
N ASN A 80 -8.23 -7.13 -7.99
CA ASN A 80 -7.80 -6.96 -9.37
C ASN A 80 -6.74 -7.99 -9.83
N ALA A 81 -5.60 -8.04 -9.15
CA ALA A 81 -4.53 -8.99 -9.45
C ALA A 81 -4.84 -10.38 -8.85
N ALA A 82 -4.19 -11.43 -9.34
CA ALA A 82 -4.55 -12.83 -9.06
C ALA A 82 -4.55 -13.24 -7.56
N ASN A 83 -4.06 -12.38 -6.66
CA ASN A 83 -3.99 -12.60 -5.24
C ASN A 83 -4.28 -11.30 -4.47
N SER A 84 -4.61 -11.42 -3.19
CA SER A 84 -4.58 -10.31 -2.22
C SER A 84 -3.78 -10.71 -0.98
N LEU A 85 -3.35 -9.72 -0.20
CA LEU A 85 -2.75 -9.96 1.10
C LEU A 85 -3.83 -10.17 2.16
N ILE A 86 -3.76 -11.29 2.88
CA ILE A 86 -4.56 -11.60 4.06
C ILE A 86 -3.78 -11.17 5.30
N SER A 87 -4.39 -10.30 6.08
CA SER A 87 -3.89 -9.79 7.35
C SER A 87 -4.76 -10.30 8.50
N ARG A 88 -4.28 -11.32 9.23
CA ARG A 88 -4.97 -11.82 10.42
C ARG A 88 -4.35 -11.21 11.67
N PHE A 89 -5.17 -10.59 12.51
CA PHE A 89 -4.70 -9.91 13.71
C PHE A 89 -5.43 -10.37 14.97
N SER A 90 -4.74 -10.27 16.11
CA SER A 90 -5.30 -10.38 17.46
C SER A 90 -4.57 -9.40 18.39
N VAL A 91 -5.29 -8.46 18.97
CA VAL A 91 -4.77 -7.44 19.90
C VAL A 91 -5.68 -7.37 21.15
N PRO A 92 -5.59 -8.37 22.04
CA PRO A 92 -6.54 -8.57 23.15
C PRO A 92 -6.37 -7.61 24.33
N LEU A 93 -5.22 -6.94 24.46
CA LEU A 93 -4.94 -6.05 25.58
C LEU A 93 -5.11 -4.60 25.14
N SER A 94 -5.52 -3.72 26.05
CA SER A 94 -5.80 -2.31 25.74
C SER A 94 -4.58 -1.55 25.18
N THR A 95 -3.37 -2.00 25.51
CA THR A 95 -2.10 -1.43 25.04
C THR A 95 -1.44 -2.27 23.94
N SER A 96 -2.07 -3.35 23.47
CA SER A 96 -1.45 -4.22 22.47
C SER A 96 -1.74 -3.75 21.04
N PHE A 97 -0.76 -3.98 20.18
CA PHE A 97 -0.81 -3.68 18.76
C PHE A 97 -0.07 -4.75 17.95
N ALA A 98 -0.53 -4.94 16.72
CA ALA A 98 0.05 -5.85 15.75
C ALA A 98 -0.13 -5.28 14.36
N GLY A 99 0.64 -5.74 13.38
CA GLY A 99 0.53 -5.18 12.05
C GLY A 99 1.50 -5.76 11.05
N ILE A 100 1.51 -5.09 9.89
CA ILE A 100 2.33 -5.41 8.74
C ILE A 100 3.20 -4.20 8.43
N TYR A 101 4.47 -4.43 8.17
CA TYR A 101 5.36 -3.44 7.58
C TYR A 101 5.64 -3.78 6.12
N PHE A 102 5.90 -2.73 5.35
CA PHE A 102 6.38 -2.75 3.98
C PHE A 102 7.61 -1.87 3.94
N ILE A 103 8.80 -2.48 3.95
CA ILE A 103 10.06 -1.74 3.86
C ILE A 103 10.30 -1.40 2.38
N PHE A 104 10.69 -0.16 2.09
CA PHE A 104 11.15 0.22 0.75
C PHE A 104 12.68 0.11 0.72
N GLY A 105 13.25 -0.54 -0.31
CA GLY A 105 14.70 -0.72 -0.38
C GLY A 105 15.11 -2.12 -0.82
N THR A 106 15.99 -2.77 -0.06
CA THR A 106 16.53 -4.09 -0.42
C THR A 106 16.43 -5.03 0.75
N GLY A 107 15.52 -6.00 0.65
CA GLY A 107 15.25 -6.95 1.73
C GLY A 107 14.82 -6.23 3.02
N ALA A 108 15.51 -6.50 4.12
CA ALA A 108 15.23 -5.91 5.43
C ALA A 108 15.86 -4.53 5.67
N VAL A 109 16.54 -3.95 4.67
CA VAL A 109 17.20 -2.65 4.79
C VAL A 109 16.34 -1.56 4.16
N ALA A 110 15.82 -0.69 5.01
CA ALA A 110 15.05 0.48 4.59
C ALA A 110 15.95 1.53 3.91
N ALA A 111 15.49 2.04 2.77
CA ALA A 111 16.18 3.06 1.99
C ALA A 111 15.21 4.19 1.62
N PRO A 112 15.61 5.47 1.71
CA PRO A 112 14.75 6.59 1.31
C PRO A 112 14.40 6.53 -0.18
N HIS A 113 13.11 6.67 -0.47
CA HIS A 113 12.54 6.82 -1.80
C HIS A 113 11.84 8.18 -1.93
N ASP A 114 11.99 8.80 -3.10
CA ASP A 114 11.36 10.07 -3.41
C ASP A 114 9.97 9.84 -4.04
N PHE A 115 8.94 10.01 -3.21
CA PHE A 115 7.53 10.02 -3.61
C PHE A 115 6.94 11.44 -3.57
N SER A 116 7.76 12.49 -3.62
CA SER A 116 7.34 13.89 -3.52
C SER A 116 6.41 14.36 -4.65
N ARG A 117 6.27 13.59 -5.72
CA ARG A 117 5.30 13.85 -6.79
C ARG A 117 3.88 13.38 -6.46
N PHE A 118 3.73 12.49 -5.47
CA PHE A 118 2.45 11.95 -5.03
C PHE A 118 1.88 12.77 -3.87
N ARG A 119 0.57 12.68 -3.67
CA ARG A 119 -0.11 13.41 -2.60
C ARG A 119 -0.97 12.52 -1.73
N ARG A 120 -1.17 11.27 -2.14
CA ARG A 120 -2.14 10.36 -1.55
C ARG A 120 -1.60 8.95 -1.54
N LEU A 121 -2.03 8.19 -0.54
CA LEU A 121 -1.92 6.73 -0.49
C LEU A 121 -3.31 6.15 -0.77
N SER A 122 -3.39 5.19 -1.69
CA SER A 122 -4.60 4.43 -2.00
C SER A 122 -4.38 2.96 -1.67
N LEU A 123 -5.42 2.30 -1.18
CA LEU A 123 -5.41 0.86 -0.94
C LEU A 123 -6.83 0.30 -0.99
N TRP A 124 -7.01 -0.85 -1.63
CA TRP A 124 -8.26 -1.59 -1.57
C TRP A 124 -8.31 -2.42 -0.31
N VAL A 125 -9.46 -2.39 0.36
CA VAL A 125 -9.67 -3.06 1.65
C VAL A 125 -11.02 -3.73 1.66
N ARG A 126 -11.05 -4.96 2.17
CA ARG A 126 -12.25 -5.63 2.68
C ARG A 126 -11.91 -6.38 3.96
N SER A 127 -12.92 -6.78 4.71
CA SER A 127 -12.77 -7.60 5.90
C SER A 127 -13.87 -8.65 5.96
N ASP A 128 -13.56 -9.81 6.51
CA ASP A 128 -14.57 -10.80 6.88
C ASP A 128 -15.21 -10.45 8.24
N ALA A 129 -15.76 -11.44 8.95
CA ALA A 129 -16.23 -11.28 10.32
C ALA A 129 -15.10 -10.74 11.23
N GLY A 130 -15.46 -9.81 12.13
CA GLY A 130 -14.46 -9.16 12.99
C GLY A 130 -13.83 -7.91 12.38
N ALA A 131 -14.49 -7.25 11.42
CA ALA A 131 -13.99 -6.04 10.81
C ALA A 131 -13.57 -4.99 11.85
N PRO A 132 -12.32 -4.48 11.77
CA PRO A 132 -11.89 -3.43 12.66
C PRO A 132 -12.69 -2.15 12.36
N ALA A 133 -13.08 -1.43 13.40
CA ALA A 133 -13.72 -0.13 13.25
C ALA A 133 -12.79 0.87 12.53
N ARG A 134 -11.49 0.82 12.85
CA ARG A 134 -10.43 1.56 12.18
C ARG A 134 -9.13 0.75 12.12
N VAL A 135 -8.33 1.05 11.11
CA VAL A 135 -6.96 0.58 10.95
C VAL A 135 -6.05 1.80 10.88
N LYS A 136 -4.97 1.80 11.66
CA LYS A 136 -3.96 2.84 11.59
C LYS A 136 -3.04 2.55 10.42
N VAL A 137 -2.77 3.56 9.62
CA VAL A 137 -1.80 3.52 8.53
C VAL A 137 -0.65 4.41 8.91
N GLU A 138 0.58 3.92 8.76
CA GLU A 138 1.78 4.70 9.04
C GLU A 138 2.65 4.83 7.80
N LEU A 139 3.20 6.01 7.61
CA LEU A 139 4.29 6.27 6.67
C LEU A 139 5.52 6.67 7.48
N VAL A 140 6.66 6.07 7.16
CA VAL A 140 7.92 6.30 7.86
C VAL A 140 8.88 7.01 6.92
N ASP A 141 9.45 8.11 7.37
CA ASP A 141 10.52 8.84 6.70
C ASP A 141 11.73 9.06 7.62
N ASN A 142 12.63 9.95 7.22
CA ASN A 142 13.83 10.29 8.01
C ASN A 142 13.55 11.08 9.30
N SER A 143 12.35 11.62 9.45
CA SER A 143 11.90 12.41 10.60
C SER A 143 11.09 11.59 11.60
N GLY A 144 10.47 10.50 11.17
CA GLY A 144 9.84 9.52 12.05
C GLY A 144 8.63 8.82 11.45
N ILE A 145 7.72 8.40 12.33
CA ILE A 145 6.47 7.73 11.98
C ILE A 145 5.37 8.79 11.88
N HIS A 146 4.65 8.78 10.75
CA HIS A 146 3.49 9.63 10.53
C HIS A 146 2.25 8.75 10.38
N SER A 147 1.20 9.05 11.14
CA SER A 147 0.02 8.16 11.20
C SER A 147 -1.24 8.84 10.67
N ALA A 148 -2.07 8.05 9.99
CA ALA A 148 -3.43 8.35 9.60
C ALA A 148 -4.31 7.10 9.82
N TYR A 149 -5.60 7.16 9.52
CA TYR A 149 -6.53 6.05 9.79
C TYR A 149 -7.52 5.83 8.67
N ILE A 150 -7.84 4.57 8.39
CA ILE A 150 -8.96 4.16 7.52
C ILE A 150 -10.00 3.38 8.34
N PRO A 151 -11.32 3.62 8.13
CA PRO A 151 -11.87 4.77 7.43
C PRO A 151 -11.42 6.07 8.11
N ASP A 152 -11.19 7.10 7.30
CA ASP A 152 -11.08 8.47 7.79
C ASP A 152 -12.50 9.00 8.05
N TYR A 153 -12.69 9.63 9.20
CA TYR A 153 -13.96 10.25 9.58
C TYR A 153 -13.96 11.76 9.31
N ALA A 154 -13.08 12.24 8.42
CA ALA A 154 -13.21 13.53 7.76
C ALA A 154 -14.57 13.70 7.08
N SER A 155 -14.91 14.92 6.63
CA SER A 155 -16.22 15.21 6.02
C SER A 155 -16.14 15.21 4.49
N PRO A 156 -16.92 14.38 3.76
CA PRO A 156 -17.81 13.32 4.25
C PRO A 156 -17.05 12.07 4.73
N PRO A 157 -17.58 11.31 5.72
CA PRO A 157 -16.87 10.17 6.29
C PRO A 157 -16.74 9.04 5.27
N ALA A 158 -15.58 8.40 5.27
CA ALA A 158 -15.38 7.20 4.47
C ALA A 158 -16.28 6.05 5.00
N PRO A 159 -16.80 5.19 4.10
CA PRO A 159 -17.61 4.05 4.49
C PRO A 159 -16.85 3.10 5.46
N PRO A 160 -17.55 2.44 6.40
CA PRO A 160 -16.93 1.45 7.28
C PRO A 160 -16.33 0.26 6.51
N ILE A 161 -15.24 -0.29 7.04
CA ILE A 161 -14.64 -1.53 6.53
C ILE A 161 -15.66 -2.66 6.70
N ASN A 162 -15.92 -3.39 5.61
CA ASN A 162 -16.89 -4.48 5.58
C ASN A 162 -16.47 -5.57 4.57
N ASN A 163 -17.38 -6.49 4.25
CA ASN A 163 -17.15 -7.64 3.38
C ASN A 163 -17.17 -7.34 1.88
N THR A 164 -17.16 -6.06 1.49
CA THR A 164 -17.01 -5.64 0.10
C THR A 164 -15.68 -4.91 -0.08
N TRP A 165 -15.01 -5.14 -1.21
CA TRP A 165 -13.83 -4.38 -1.59
C TRP A 165 -14.19 -2.90 -1.74
N GLN A 166 -13.47 -2.06 -1.00
CA GLN A 166 -13.60 -0.61 -1.03
C GLN A 166 -12.22 0.01 -1.17
N ASN A 167 -12.10 1.02 -2.02
CA ASN A 167 -10.88 1.80 -2.10
C ASN A 167 -10.89 2.88 -1.01
N TYR A 168 -9.85 2.90 -0.18
CA TYR A 168 -9.59 3.98 0.76
C TYR A 168 -8.43 4.81 0.25
N THR A 169 -8.57 6.13 0.32
CA THR A 169 -7.53 7.07 -0.08
C THR A 169 -7.26 8.05 1.06
N LEU A 170 -5.99 8.16 1.45
CA LEU A 170 -5.51 9.08 2.48
C LEU A 170 -4.65 10.16 1.83
N ASP A 171 -5.04 11.43 1.97
CA ASP A 171 -4.15 12.54 1.63
C ASP A 171 -2.95 12.57 2.56
N PHE A 172 -1.76 12.85 2.04
CA PHE A 172 -0.54 13.03 2.84
C PHE A 172 -0.69 14.13 3.91
N SER A 173 -1.63 15.05 3.74
CA SER A 173 -2.00 16.05 4.76
C SER A 173 -2.81 15.51 5.94
N THR A 174 -3.40 14.31 5.85
CA THR A 174 -4.11 13.68 6.99
C THR A 174 -3.15 12.98 7.94
N PHE A 175 -1.94 12.67 7.47
CA PHE A 175 -0.89 12.13 8.31
C PHE A 175 -0.37 13.20 9.28
N THR A 176 0.06 12.77 10.48
CA THR A 176 0.64 13.68 11.48
C THR A 176 1.74 14.55 10.88
N ALA A 177 1.76 15.83 11.27
CA ALA A 177 2.56 16.87 10.64
C ALA A 177 4.04 16.51 10.47
N GLY A 178 4.65 17.01 9.40
CA GLY A 178 6.09 16.87 9.13
C GLY A 178 6.47 15.78 8.12
N LEU A 179 5.49 15.08 7.54
CA LEU A 179 5.73 14.03 6.54
C LEU A 179 6.57 14.56 5.36
N ASN A 180 7.74 13.99 5.18
CA ASN A 180 8.68 14.23 4.10
C ASN A 180 8.56 13.14 3.03
N ALA A 181 7.64 13.35 2.09
CA ALA A 181 7.41 12.43 0.97
C ALA A 181 8.65 12.21 0.08
N ALA A 182 9.67 13.07 0.14
CA ALA A 182 10.91 12.91 -0.62
C ALA A 182 11.90 11.90 0.01
N ALA A 183 11.61 11.36 1.19
CA ALA A 183 12.49 10.46 1.92
C ALA A 183 11.74 9.34 2.64
N LEU A 184 10.65 8.85 2.04
CA LEU A 184 9.86 7.76 2.59
C LEU A 184 10.60 6.43 2.51
N GLN A 185 10.49 5.62 3.54
CA GLN A 185 11.27 4.39 3.72
C GLN A 185 10.41 3.18 4.02
N GLN A 186 9.21 3.38 4.54
CA GLN A 186 8.34 2.28 4.95
C GLN A 186 6.89 2.73 5.05
N PHE A 187 5.99 1.77 4.81
CA PHE A 187 4.55 1.87 5.01
C PHE A 187 4.11 0.77 5.99
N ASN A 188 3.26 1.10 6.97
CA ASN A 188 2.71 0.11 7.90
C ASN A 188 1.19 0.13 7.93
N ILE A 189 0.65 -1.04 8.23
CA ILE A 189 -0.75 -1.25 8.59
C ILE A 189 -0.75 -1.74 10.03
N VAL A 190 -1.44 -1.03 10.93
CA VAL A 190 -1.39 -1.31 12.37
C VAL A 190 -2.80 -1.44 12.95
N TYR A 191 -3.00 -2.53 13.67
CA TYR A 191 -4.18 -2.79 14.49
C TYR A 191 -3.85 -2.44 15.93
N GLU A 192 -4.58 -1.48 16.50
CA GLU A 192 -4.49 -1.10 17.90
C GLU A 192 -5.81 -1.44 18.58
N ASN A 193 -5.77 -2.05 19.77
CA ASN A 193 -6.98 -2.43 20.49
C ASN A 193 -7.96 -1.24 20.66
N SER A 194 -7.43 -0.05 20.93
CA SER A 194 -8.22 1.18 21.09
C SER A 194 -8.97 1.64 19.83
N GLN A 195 -8.63 1.11 18.64
CA GLN A 195 -9.13 1.57 17.34
C GLN A 195 -9.96 0.53 16.58
N ILE A 196 -9.75 -0.76 16.84
CA ILE A 196 -10.44 -1.85 16.12
C ILE A 196 -11.89 -2.08 16.57
N GLY A 197 -12.32 -1.49 17.69
CA GLY A 197 -13.69 -1.62 18.18
C GLY A 197 -13.94 -2.92 18.96
N ARG A 198 -15.12 -3.53 18.79
CA ARG A 198 -15.62 -4.59 19.70
C ARG A 198 -14.85 -5.91 19.59
N ASN A 199 -14.33 -6.23 18.41
CA ASN A 199 -13.65 -7.49 18.16
C ASN A 199 -12.16 -7.27 18.24
N ALA A 200 -11.51 -7.84 19.27
CA ALA A 200 -10.08 -7.72 19.47
C ALA A 200 -9.23 -8.53 18.46
N GLN A 201 -9.87 -9.13 17.46
CA GLN A 201 -9.27 -10.00 16.46
C GLN A 201 -10.11 -9.99 15.18
N GLY A 202 -9.48 -10.23 14.05
CA GLY A 202 -10.16 -10.21 12.75
C GLY A 202 -9.26 -10.60 11.60
N THR A 203 -9.82 -10.56 10.39
CA THR A 203 -9.11 -10.77 9.13
C THR A 203 -9.47 -9.66 8.16
N VAL A 204 -8.45 -8.93 7.71
CA VAL A 204 -8.57 -7.87 6.70
C VAL A 204 -7.79 -8.29 5.46
N TYR A 205 -8.30 -7.97 4.29
CA TYR A 205 -7.64 -8.18 3.02
C TYR A 205 -7.23 -6.85 2.43
N TYR A 206 -6.04 -6.80 1.86
CA TYR A 206 -5.48 -5.64 1.18
C TYR A 206 -5.12 -6.00 -0.25
N ASP A 207 -5.38 -5.08 -1.16
CA ASP A 207 -5.01 -5.21 -2.57
C ASP A 207 -4.70 -3.83 -3.16
N ASP A 208 -3.98 -3.81 -4.29
CA ASP A 208 -3.58 -2.62 -5.05
C ASP A 208 -3.18 -1.42 -4.15
N VAL A 209 -2.08 -1.56 -3.41
CA VAL A 209 -1.53 -0.50 -2.57
C VAL A 209 -0.68 0.43 -3.43
N GLU A 210 -1.03 1.72 -3.49
CA GLU A 210 -0.44 2.66 -4.44
C GLU A 210 -0.23 4.06 -3.84
N PHE A 211 0.84 4.73 -4.22
CA PHE A 211 0.91 6.19 -4.11
C PHE A 211 0.31 6.83 -5.36
N VAL A 212 -0.59 7.80 -5.19
CA VAL A 212 -1.30 8.47 -6.29
C VAL A 212 -1.17 9.99 -6.18
N GLN A 213 -1.21 10.67 -7.34
CA GLN A 213 -1.11 12.14 -7.42
C GLN A 213 -2.30 12.87 -6.79
#